data_AF-A0A158D081-F1
#
_entry.id   AF-A0A158D081-F1
#
_cell.length_a   1.000
_cell.length_b   1.000
_cell.length_c   1.000
_cell.angle_alpha   90.00
_cell.angle_beta   90.00
_cell.angle_gamma   90.00
#
_symmetry.space_group_name_H-M   'P 1'
#
loop_
_entity.id
_entity.type
_entity.pdbx_description
1 polymer ?
#
loop_
_entity_poly.entity_id
_entity_poly.type
_entity_poly.pdbx_seq_one_letter_code
_entity_poly.pdbx_strand_id
1 'polypeptide(L)' 'MTRLLPTFRALLESLEGIGLARKPTTQQTHALCQRFVEMVAGITGMRVTVWIGETPIAREHESKAALTR' A
#
# COMPACT_ATOMS: atom_id res chain seq x y z
N MET A 1 18.14 6.58 17.67
CA MET A 1 17.03 5.68 17.25
C MET A 1 15.63 6.26 17.48
N THR A 2 15.44 7.30 18.30
CA THR A 2 14.11 7.87 18.62
C THR A 2 13.43 8.66 17.49
N ARG A 3 14.18 9.16 16.49
CA ARG A 3 13.62 9.91 15.35
C ARG A 3 12.79 9.09 14.36
N LEU A 4 12.98 7.76 14.32
CA LEU A 4 12.30 6.88 13.35
C LEU A 4 10.98 6.31 13.88
N LEU A 5 10.75 6.40 15.20
CA LEU A 5 9.54 5.90 15.86
C LEU A 5 8.24 6.53 15.33
N PRO A 6 8.17 7.85 15.08
CA PRO A 6 6.94 8.48 14.59
C PRO A 6 6.54 8.02 13.18
N THR A 7 7.50 7.91 12.26
CA THR A 7 7.24 7.49 10.87
C THR A 7 6.88 6.00 10.79
N PHE A 8 7.54 5.16 11.60
CA PHE A 8 7.16 3.75 11.72
C PHE A 8 5.73 3.58 12.24
N ARG A 9 5.37 4.34 13.28
CA ARG A 9 4.01 4.29 13.84
C ARG A 9 2.96 4.72 12.82
N ALA A 10 3.21 5.82 12.09
CA ALA A 10 2.29 6.30 11.06
C ALA A 10 2.09 5.29 9.91
N LEU A 11 3.13 4.52 9.56
CA LEU A 11 3.02 3.43 8.60
C LEU A 11 2.16 2.28 9.14
N LEU A 12 2.38 1.87 10.39
CA LEU A 12 1.60 0.81 11.03
C LEU A 12 0.10 1.16 11.14
N GLU A 13 -0.23 2.39 11.53
CA GLU A 13 -1.61 2.88 11.58
C GLU A 13 -2.27 2.85 10.19
N SER A 14 -1.51 3.19 9.14
CA SER A 14 -1.99 3.12 7.75
C SER A 14 -2.20 1.69 7.26
N LEU A 15 -1.32 0.75 7.66
CA LEU A 15 -1.45 -0.67 7.36
C LEU A 15 -2.64 -1.31 8.07
N GLU A 16 -2.86 -0.97 9.34
CA GLU A 16 -4.01 -1.45 10.10
C GLU A 16 -5.32 -0.95 9.49
N GLY A 17 -5.40 0.33 9.12
CA GLY A 17 -6.56 0.89 8.43
C GLY A 17 -6.88 0.23 7.09
N ILE A 18 -5.85 -0.23 6.35
CA ILE A 18 -6.02 -0.98 5.10
C ILE A 18 -6.40 -2.44 5.36
N GLY A 19 -5.77 -3.08 6.35
CA GLY A 19 -6.05 -4.48 6.72
C GLY A 19 -7.47 -4.69 7.24
N LEU A 20 -8.06 -3.68 7.87
CA LEU A 20 -9.46 -3.67 8.31
C LEU A 20 -10.46 -3.33 7.19
N ALA A 21 -9.98 -2.79 6.07
CA ALA A 21 -10.85 -2.41 4.96
C ALA A 21 -11.18 -3.62 4.07
N ARG A 22 -12.47 -3.93 3.88
CA ARG A 22 -12.93 -4.95 2.91
C ARG A 22 -12.43 -4.68 1.48
N LYS A 23 -12.28 -3.41 1.13
CA LYS A 23 -11.69 -2.96 -0.14
C LYS A 23 -11.00 -1.61 0.11
N PRO A 24 -9.67 -1.56 0.10
CA PRO A 24 -8.93 -0.31 0.30
C PRO A 24 -9.27 0.71 -0.78
N THR A 25 -9.43 1.97 -0.38
CA THR A 25 -9.61 3.06 -1.34
C THR A 25 -8.27 3.49 -1.93
N THR A 26 -8.30 4.12 -3.11
CA THR A 26 -7.11 4.72 -3.72
C THR A 26 -6.44 5.72 -2.77
N GLN A 27 -7.24 6.49 -2.02
CA GLN A 27 -6.73 7.47 -1.06
C GLN A 27 -6.01 6.81 0.12
N GLN A 28 -6.55 5.70 0.65
CA GLN A 28 -5.90 4.93 1.70
C GLN A 28 -4.58 4.31 1.20
N THR A 29 -4.60 3.76 -0.02
CA THR A 29 -3.41 3.20 -0.68
C THR A 29 -2.33 4.25 -0.88
N HIS A 30 -2.71 5.44 -1.37
CA HIS A 30 -1.80 6.55 -1.56
C HIS A 30 -1.19 7.03 -0.23
N ALA A 31 -2.02 7.15 0.82
CA ALA A 31 -1.55 7.51 2.14
C ALA A 31 -0.53 6.50 2.69
N LEU A 32 -0.79 5.20 2.54
CA LEU A 32 0.15 4.15 2.91
C LEU A 32 1.48 4.29 2.17
N CYS A 33 1.45 4.45 0.85
CA CYS A 33 2.66 4.58 0.04
C CYS A 33 3.47 5.83 0.42
N GLN A 34 2.79 6.94 0.72
CA GLN A 34 3.46 8.15 1.20
C GLN A 34 4.17 7.92 2.55
N ARG A 35 3.50 7.30 3.53
CA ARG A 35 4.11 6.99 4.84
C ARG A 35 5.30 6.03 4.71
N PHE A 36 5.20 5.08 3.79
CA PHE A 36 6.30 4.18 3.48
C PHE A 36 7.52 4.94 2.93
N VAL A 37 7.33 5.84 1.97
CA VAL A 37 8.42 6.68 1.43
C VAL A 37 9.05 7.56 2.51
N GLU A 38 8.25 8.20 3.35
CA GLU A 38 8.73 9.03 4.46
C GLU A 38 9.60 8.24 5.45
N MET A 39 9.18 7.01 5.77
CA MET A 39 9.95 6.10 6.62
C MET A 39 11.29 5.71 5.97
N VAL A 40 11.29 5.28 4.70
CA VAL A 40 12.52 4.87 4.00
C VAL A 40 13.48 6.06 3.84
N ALA A 41 12.96 7.25 3.53
CA ALA A 41 13.77 8.47 3.46
C ALA A 41 14.41 8.80 4.81
N GLY A 42 13.67 8.65 5.91
CA GLY A 42 14.18 8.84 7.27
C GLY A 42 15.28 7.84 7.66
N ILE A 43 15.17 6.58 7.23
CA ILE A 43 16.17 5.53 7.50
C ILE A 43 17.44 5.75 6.68
N THR A 44 17.27 6.05 5.39
CA THR A 44 18.38 6.15 4.44
C THR A 44 19.08 7.50 4.45
N GLY A 45 18.42 8.55 4.96
CA GLY A 45 18.91 9.93 4.87
C GLY A 45 18.91 10.47 3.43
N MET A 46 18.24 9.78 2.50
CA MET A 46 18.22 10.10 1.08
C MET A 46 16.80 10.40 0.62
N ARG A 47 16.69 11.10 -0.52
CA ARG A 47 15.41 11.29 -1.20
C ARG A 47 14.96 9.96 -1.81
N VAL A 48 13.76 9.52 -1.47
CA VAL A 48 13.17 8.27 -1.96
C VAL A 48 11.98 8.58 -2.86
N THR A 49 11.78 7.77 -3.91
CA THR A 49 10.60 7.84 -4.76
C THR A 49 10.06 6.43 -4.95
N VAL A 50 8.78 6.24 -4.68
CA VAL A 50 8.08 4.97 -4.90
C VAL A 50 7.27 5.07 -6.18
N TRP A 51 7.42 4.05 -7.01
CA TRP A 51 6.66 3.86 -8.24
C TRP A 51 5.56 2.84 -7.93
N ILE A 52 4.30 3.20 -8.16
CA ILE A 52 3.15 2.32 -7.92
C ILE A 52 2.63 1.86 -9.29
N GLY A 53 3.11 0.68 -9.71
CA GLY A 53 2.73 0.03 -10.97
C GLY A 53 3.44 0.55 -12.22
N GLU A 54 3.29 -0.20 -13.33
CA GLU A 54 3.78 0.12 -14.69
C GLU A 54 2.67 0.10 -15.76
N THR A 55 1.36 0.06 -15.39
CA THR A 55 0.14 -0.27 -16.21
C THR A 55 -0.21 -1.78 -16.21
N PRO A 56 -1.41 -2.23 -16.66
CA PRO A 56 -2.76 -2.12 -16.10
C PRO A 56 -3.17 -3.36 -15.23
N ILE A 57 -4.13 -3.19 -14.32
CA ILE A 57 -4.76 -4.32 -13.61
C ILE A 57 -5.77 -4.99 -14.56
N ALA A 58 -5.36 -6.06 -15.25
CA ALA A 58 -6.31 -6.94 -15.92
C ALA A 58 -7.00 -7.81 -14.86
N ARG A 59 -8.27 -7.53 -14.58
CA ARG A 59 -9.14 -8.45 -13.84
C ARG A 59 -9.78 -9.40 -14.84
N GLU A 60 -9.17 -10.56 -15.04
CA GLU A 60 -9.90 -11.72 -15.54
C GLU A 60 -9.52 -12.97 -14.75
N HIS A 61 -10.45 -13.40 -13.91
CA HIS A 61 -10.90 -14.78 -14.02
C HIS A 61 -12.39 -14.80 -13.74
N GLU A 62 -13.17 -14.69 -14.82
CA GLU A 62 -14.48 -15.31 -14.88
C GLU A 62 -14.29 -16.77 -14.40
N SER A 63 -14.90 -17.11 -13.27
CA SER A 63 -15.02 -18.50 -12.87
C SER A 63 -15.90 -19.19 -13.88
N LYS A 64 -15.32 -20.08 -14.69
CA LYS A 64 -16.03 -21.13 -15.40
C LYS A 64 -16.91 -21.92 -14.41
N ALA A 65 -18.19 -21.62 -14.37
CA ALA A 65 -19.26 -22.48 -13.87
C ALA A 65 -20.53 -22.06 -14.65
N ALA A 66 -21.19 -22.87 -15.48
CA ALA A 66 -21.13 -24.30 -15.65
C ALA A 66 -21.54 -24.65 -17.08
N LEU A 67 -20.67 -25.40 -17.77
CA LEU A 67 -21.09 -26.35 -18.79
C LEU A 67 -21.63 -27.57 -18.03
N THR A 68 -22.93 -27.63 -17.80
CA THR A 68 -23.62 -28.90 -17.50
C THR A 68 -25.04 -28.86 -18.01
N ARG A 69 -25.21 -29.52 -19.17
CA ARG A 69 -26.44 -30.08 -19.78
C ARG A 69 -27.53 -29.11 -20.21
#